data_AF-A0A953Z8S2-F1
#
_entry.id   AF-A0A953Z8S2-F1
#
_cell.length_a   1.000
_cell.length_b   1.000
_cell.length_c   1.000
_cell.angle_alpha   90.00
_cell.angle_beta   90.00
_cell.angle_gamma   90.00
#
_symmetry.space_group_name_H-M   'P 1'
#
loop_
_entity.id
_entity.type
_entity.pdbx_description
1 polymer ?
#
loop_
_entity_poly.entity_id
_entity_poly.type
_entity_poly.pdbx_seq_one_letter_code
_entity_poly.pdbx_strand_id
1 'polypeptide(L)'
;MPPTFDAPPPGTPYGPAAPIWEYRHPEPGMFHSFIISNAIRLPNGNTLACSGTQGGLMLEVDPAGNIVWNLKPDVVPDFPGMTFRVDYTERRLWADSNEVSLSSGGEVRFNLCAGSDSADKLYFIFGSASGTSPGVNFDGHQLLLNPDDYFITTIFTANQYPYNRTAGVLDGCGCGWGTFTMPGGIIPTTAAGVELNHGFVVFDSGANAVTKSSNSEPMTWQF
;
A
#
# COMPACT_ATOMS: atom_id res chain seq x y z
N MET A 1 -0.49 22.30 0.20
CA MET A 1 0.76 23.04 -0.06
C MET A 1 1.92 22.10 0.23
N PRO A 2 3.00 22.07 -0.57
CA PRO A 2 4.23 21.44 -0.11
C PRO A 2 4.65 22.13 1.20
N PRO A 3 5.20 21.41 2.19
CA PRO A 3 5.74 22.06 3.38
C PRO A 3 6.77 23.08 2.92
N THR A 4 6.49 24.37 3.08
CA THR A 4 7.48 25.41 2.83
C THR A 4 8.50 25.31 3.95
N PHE A 5 9.76 25.10 3.58
CA PHE A 5 10.86 25.20 4.53
C PHE A 5 11.03 26.69 4.83
N ASP A 6 10.23 27.21 5.76
CA ASP A 6 10.33 28.61 6.16
C ASP A 6 11.69 28.78 6.86
N ALA A 7 12.63 29.41 6.15
CA ALA A 7 13.92 29.75 6.72
C ALA A 7 13.69 30.69 7.91
N PRO A 8 14.23 30.39 9.10
CA PRO A 8 14.13 31.26 10.24
C PRO A 8 14.92 32.55 9.94
N PRO A 9 14.60 33.66 10.63
CA PRO A 9 15.33 34.91 10.50
C PRO A 9 16.86 34.72 10.61
N PRO A 10 17.67 35.51 9.87
CA PRO A 10 19.13 35.44 9.97
C PRO A 10 19.61 35.52 11.41
N GLY A 11 20.38 34.53 11.85
CA GLY A 11 20.91 34.45 13.22
C GLY A 11 20.03 33.71 14.23
N THR A 12 18.89 33.16 13.81
CA THR A 12 18.05 32.29 14.65
C THR A 12 18.16 30.82 14.24
N PRO A 13 18.13 29.87 15.20
CA PRO A 13 18.22 28.45 14.89
C PRO A 13 16.97 27.95 14.14
N TYR A 14 17.18 26.98 13.24
CA TYR A 14 16.09 26.25 12.58
C TYR A 14 15.43 25.28 13.55
N GLY A 15 14.11 25.15 13.45
CA GLY A 15 13.37 24.07 14.09
C GLY A 15 13.27 24.20 15.62
N PRO A 16 12.57 23.24 16.26
CA PRO A 16 12.08 23.43 17.62
C PRO A 16 13.24 23.54 18.61
N ALA A 17 13.07 24.37 19.64
CA ALA A 17 14.08 24.59 20.68
C ALA A 17 14.41 23.33 21.50
N ALA A 18 13.53 22.31 21.43
CA ALA A 18 13.70 21.00 22.03
C ALA A 18 12.98 19.93 21.17
N PRO A 19 13.31 18.64 21.32
CA PRO A 19 12.56 17.57 20.67
C PRO A 19 11.07 17.66 21.04
N ILE A 20 10.18 17.65 20.04
CA ILE A 20 8.73 17.61 20.25
C ILE A 20 8.24 16.22 20.66
N TRP A 21 9.07 15.21 20.46
CA TRP A 21 8.85 13.82 20.85
C TRP A 21 10.19 13.09 20.94
N GLU A 22 10.31 12.17 21.89
CA GLU A 22 11.44 11.28 22.05
C GLU A 22 10.95 9.89 22.44
N TYR A 23 11.64 8.85 21.96
CA TYR A 23 11.48 7.48 22.44
C TYR A 23 12.77 6.99 23.09
N ARG A 24 12.63 6.32 24.23
CA ARG A 24 13.70 5.61 24.93
C ARG A 24 13.20 4.21 25.22
N HIS A 25 13.98 3.20 24.83
CA HIS A 25 13.63 1.82 25.14
C HIS A 25 13.57 1.62 26.66
N PRO A 26 12.55 0.90 27.19
CA PRO A 26 12.38 0.69 28.64
C PRO A 26 13.61 0.06 29.30
N GLU A 27 14.29 -0.82 28.58
CA GLU A 27 15.58 -1.39 28.98
C GLU A 27 16.73 -0.58 28.35
N PRO A 28 17.58 0.08 29.17
CA PRO A 28 18.71 0.86 28.67
C PRO A 28 19.67 0.03 27.83
N GLY A 29 20.15 0.60 26.71
CA GLY A 29 21.11 -0.05 25.81
C GLY A 29 20.48 -1.05 24.82
N MET A 30 19.21 -1.42 25.00
CA MET A 30 18.53 -2.39 24.13
C MET A 30 18.06 -1.82 22.79
N PHE A 31 18.16 -0.49 22.61
CA PHE A 31 17.94 0.17 21.33
C PHE A 31 18.94 1.33 21.20
N HIS A 32 20.15 1.00 20.78
CA HIS A 32 21.24 1.95 20.61
C HIS A 32 22.14 1.55 19.45
N SER A 33 22.47 2.53 18.62
CA SER A 33 23.40 2.37 17.52
C SER A 33 24.29 3.59 17.37
N PHE A 34 25.60 3.37 17.36
CA PHE A 34 26.58 4.45 17.20
C PHE A 34 26.88 4.77 15.72
N ILE A 35 26.42 3.92 14.80
CA ILE A 35 26.53 4.08 13.34
C ILE A 35 25.29 3.46 12.68
N ILE A 36 24.98 3.83 11.44
CA ILE A 36 23.98 3.16 10.57
C ILE A 36 22.60 2.90 11.21
N SER A 37 21.92 3.97 11.62
CA SER A 37 20.54 3.93 12.15
C SER A 37 19.66 4.98 11.47
N ASN A 38 18.35 4.82 11.59
CA ASN A 38 17.37 5.81 11.14
C ASN A 38 16.11 5.80 12.02
N ALA A 39 15.31 6.85 11.90
CA ALA A 39 13.94 6.89 12.38
C ALA A 39 13.09 7.68 11.38
N ILE A 40 11.89 7.21 11.09
CA ILE A 40 10.93 7.86 10.20
C ILE A 40 9.53 7.82 10.82
N ARG A 41 8.81 8.93 10.74
CA ARG A 41 7.40 9.02 11.10
C ARG A 41 6.56 8.44 9.95
N LEU A 42 5.70 7.48 10.25
CA LEU A 42 4.78 6.85 9.32
C LEU A 42 3.47 7.65 9.21
N PRO A 43 2.68 7.48 8.13
CA PRO A 43 1.40 8.18 7.95
C PRO A 43 0.36 7.94 9.05
N ASN A 44 0.42 6.79 9.73
CA ASN A 44 -0.47 6.46 10.86
C ASN A 44 -0.07 7.18 12.17
N GLY A 45 1.01 7.97 12.16
CA GLY A 45 1.54 8.66 13.33
C GLY A 45 2.57 7.87 14.14
N ASN A 46 2.80 6.59 13.84
CA ASN A 46 3.84 5.79 14.49
C ASN A 46 5.23 6.15 13.97
N THR A 47 6.28 5.79 14.70
CA THR A 47 7.66 5.97 14.29
C THR A 47 8.30 4.62 14.04
N LEU A 48 8.74 4.36 12.81
CA LEU A 48 9.59 3.22 12.48
C LEU A 48 11.05 3.63 12.71
N ALA A 49 11.77 2.90 13.55
CA ALA A 49 13.17 3.16 13.86
C ALA A 49 14.01 1.89 13.72
N CYS A 50 15.28 2.04 13.32
CA CYS A 50 16.23 0.94 13.22
C CYS A 50 17.52 1.18 14.01
N SER A 51 18.13 0.09 14.45
CA SER A 51 19.45 0.04 15.08
C SER A 51 20.35 -0.92 14.29
N GLY A 52 21.25 -0.38 13.46
CA GLY A 52 22.08 -1.19 12.57
C GLY A 52 23.14 -2.02 13.28
N THR A 53 23.78 -1.48 14.33
CA THR A 53 24.79 -2.20 15.12
C THR A 53 24.21 -3.31 16.00
N GLN A 54 22.88 -3.40 16.12
CA GLN A 54 22.18 -4.45 16.85
C GLN A 54 21.50 -5.42 15.87
N GLY A 55 22.24 -5.84 14.84
CA GLY A 55 21.79 -6.83 13.85
C GLY A 55 20.69 -6.33 12.91
N GLY A 56 20.41 -5.03 12.87
CA GLY A 56 19.28 -4.48 12.12
C GLY A 56 17.95 -4.59 12.86
N LEU A 57 17.96 -4.54 14.20
CA LEU A 57 16.75 -4.43 15.03
C LEU A 57 15.87 -3.28 14.52
N MET A 58 14.61 -3.59 14.21
CA MET A 58 13.60 -2.60 13.81
C MET A 58 12.45 -2.59 14.79
N LEU A 59 11.97 -1.40 15.14
CA LEU A 59 10.83 -1.16 16.02
C LEU A 59 9.86 -0.20 15.34
N GLU A 60 8.56 -0.49 15.40
CA GLU A 60 7.51 0.51 15.19
C GLU A 60 6.96 0.91 16.57
N VAL A 61 6.99 2.21 16.85
CA VAL A 61 6.61 2.78 18.14
C VAL A 61 5.46 3.77 17.95
N ASP A 62 4.39 3.63 18.72
CA ASP A 62 3.28 4.57 18.69
C ASP A 62 3.63 5.93 19.33
N PRO A 63 2.81 6.99 19.18
CA PRO A 63 3.06 8.28 19.81
C PRO A 63 3.17 8.24 21.34
N ALA A 64 2.56 7.24 21.99
CA ALA A 64 2.61 7.03 23.45
C ALA A 64 3.91 6.32 23.91
N GLY A 65 4.73 5.82 22.97
CA GLY A 65 5.98 5.14 23.26
C GLY A 65 5.86 3.61 23.36
N ASN A 66 4.71 3.03 23.01
CA ASN A 66 4.55 1.58 22.99
C ASN A 66 5.15 0.98 21.71
N ILE A 67 5.89 -0.12 21.85
CA ILE A 67 6.34 -0.92 20.70
C ILE A 67 5.12 -1.70 20.19
N VAL A 68 4.63 -1.34 19.01
CA VAL A 68 3.48 -2.01 18.36
C VAL A 68 3.93 -3.09 17.38
N TRP A 69 5.19 -3.04 16.94
CA TRP A 69 5.81 -4.06 16.11
C TRP A 69 7.33 -4.10 16.33
N ASN A 70 7.93 -5.28 16.18
CA ASN A 70 9.38 -5.43 16.16
C ASN A 70 9.84 -6.51 15.17
N LEU A 71 11.05 -6.33 14.65
CA LEU A 71 11.82 -7.36 13.96
C LEU A 71 13.16 -7.53 14.68
N LYS A 72 13.38 -8.73 15.20
CA LYS A 72 14.62 -9.17 15.83
C LYS A 72 15.21 -10.29 14.97
N PRO A 73 16.07 -9.98 13.99
CA PRO A 73 16.69 -11.03 13.19
C PRO A 73 17.61 -11.89 14.07
N ASP A 74 17.65 -13.20 13.78
CA ASP A 74 18.60 -14.10 14.42
C ASP A 74 20.03 -13.65 14.11
N VAL A 75 20.86 -13.52 15.14
CA VAL A 75 22.25 -13.08 15.00
C VAL A 75 23.05 -14.17 14.31
N VAL A 76 23.49 -13.93 13.06
CA VAL A 76 24.45 -14.81 12.39
C VAL A 76 25.87 -14.45 12.87
N PRO A 77 26.68 -15.41 13.38
CA PRO A 77 27.94 -15.11 14.07
C PRO A 77 29.02 -14.41 13.25
N ASP A 78 29.07 -14.66 11.93
CA ASP A 78 30.22 -14.28 11.10
C ASP A 78 30.01 -12.98 10.29
N PHE A 79 28.79 -12.44 10.27
CA PHE A 79 28.46 -11.15 9.67
C PHE A 79 27.25 -10.53 10.39
N PRO A 80 27.42 -9.46 11.18
CA PRO A 80 26.29 -8.71 11.71
C PRO A 80 25.76 -7.79 10.59
N GLY A 81 25.03 -8.34 9.61
CA GLY A 81 24.60 -7.64 8.41
C GLY A 81 23.27 -8.19 7.87
N MET A 82 22.17 -7.87 8.56
CA MET A 82 21.12 -6.94 8.12
C MET A 82 20.37 -7.36 6.85
N THR A 83 19.22 -8.00 7.02
CA THR A 83 18.22 -8.16 5.96
C THR A 83 17.60 -6.79 5.65
N PHE A 84 17.85 -6.26 4.45
CA PHE A 84 17.05 -5.17 3.89
C PHE A 84 16.23 -5.73 2.73
N ARG A 85 14.91 -5.83 2.91
CA ARG A 85 13.99 -5.90 1.78
C ARG A 85 13.39 -4.50 1.60
N VAL A 86 13.92 -3.75 0.63
CA VAL A 86 13.34 -2.49 0.19
C VAL A 86 12.69 -2.76 -1.17
N ASP A 87 11.41 -3.12 -1.16
CA ASP A 87 10.58 -3.01 -2.35
C ASP A 87 9.92 -1.63 -2.32
N TYR A 88 10.56 -0.61 -2.90
CA TYR A 88 9.88 0.65 -3.23
C TYR A 88 9.09 0.44 -4.53
N THR A 89 8.11 -0.45 -4.49
CA THR A 89 6.94 -0.28 -5.34
C THR A 89 6.03 0.60 -4.51
N GLU A 90 5.57 1.75 -5.05
CA GLU A 90 4.42 2.41 -4.46
C GLU A 90 3.21 1.49 -4.66
N ARG A 91 3.15 0.44 -3.84
CA ARG A 91 2.06 -0.50 -3.81
C ARG A 91 0.94 0.24 -3.11
N ARG A 92 -0.14 0.40 -3.85
CA ARG A 92 -1.34 1.10 -3.41
C ARG A 92 -2.52 0.15 -3.32
N LEU A 93 -2.43 -1.00 -3.97
CA LEU A 93 -3.44 -2.04 -4.01
C LEU A 93 -2.84 -3.35 -3.48
N TRP A 94 -3.61 -4.02 -2.63
CA TRP A 94 -3.30 -5.33 -2.08
C TRP A 94 -4.54 -6.21 -2.11
N ALA A 95 -4.37 -7.50 -2.39
CA ALA A 95 -5.39 -8.50 -2.18
C ALA A 95 -5.07 -9.35 -0.93
N ASP A 96 -6.09 -9.80 -0.21
CA ASP A 96 -5.93 -10.76 0.90
C ASP A 96 -5.76 -12.21 0.42
N SER A 97 -6.22 -12.50 -0.80
CA SER A 97 -5.97 -13.72 -1.55
C SER A 97 -5.66 -13.39 -3.01
N ASN A 98 -4.71 -14.10 -3.60
CA ASN A 98 -4.40 -14.04 -5.02
C ASN A 98 -5.05 -15.19 -5.81
N GLU A 99 -5.97 -15.93 -5.19
CA GLU A 99 -6.53 -17.17 -5.75
C GLU A 99 -8.02 -17.30 -5.43
N VAL A 100 -8.79 -17.77 -6.42
CA VAL A 100 -10.21 -18.13 -6.26
C VAL A 100 -10.44 -19.53 -6.84
N SER A 101 -10.99 -20.42 -6.03
CA SER A 101 -11.29 -21.79 -6.44
C SER A 101 -12.49 -21.82 -7.39
N LEU A 102 -12.34 -22.52 -8.52
CA LEU A 102 -13.40 -22.75 -9.49
C LEU A 102 -14.46 -23.71 -8.95
N SER A 103 -14.10 -24.62 -8.04
CA SER A 103 -15.02 -25.61 -7.47
C SER A 103 -15.77 -25.09 -6.24
N SER A 104 -15.10 -24.36 -5.35
CA SER A 104 -15.68 -23.86 -4.10
C SER A 104 -16.04 -22.38 -4.13
N GLY A 105 -15.50 -21.61 -5.08
CA GLY A 105 -15.64 -20.16 -5.12
C GLY A 105 -14.69 -19.48 -4.16
N GLY A 106 -15.00 -18.23 -3.82
CA GLY A 106 -14.24 -17.46 -2.86
C GLY A 106 -14.59 -15.98 -2.87
N GLU A 107 -14.02 -15.27 -1.91
CA GLU A 107 -14.00 -13.81 -1.88
C GLU A 107 -12.54 -13.35 -1.90
N VAL A 108 -12.27 -12.32 -2.69
CA VAL A 108 -11.02 -11.58 -2.68
C VAL A 108 -11.32 -10.16 -2.26
N ARG A 109 -10.69 -9.71 -1.19
CA ARG A 109 -10.75 -8.32 -0.72
C ARG A 109 -9.56 -7.55 -1.24
N PHE A 110 -9.87 -6.49 -1.99
CA PHE A 110 -8.92 -5.48 -2.40
C PHE A 110 -8.87 -4.39 -1.34
N ASN A 111 -7.73 -4.24 -0.67
CA ASN A 111 -7.45 -3.09 0.17
C ASN A 111 -6.66 -2.08 -0.66
N LEU A 112 -7.03 -0.81 -0.59
CA LEU A 112 -6.37 0.23 -1.36
C LEU A 112 -6.04 1.46 -0.51
N CYS A 113 -4.91 2.10 -0.79
CA CYS A 113 -4.57 3.38 -0.22
C CYS A 113 -3.74 4.24 -1.17
N ALA A 114 -4.29 5.40 -1.50
CA ALA A 114 -3.68 6.38 -2.39
C ALA A 114 -2.93 7.50 -1.65
N GLY A 115 -3.07 7.54 -0.31
CA GLY A 115 -2.50 8.55 0.57
C GLY A 115 -3.46 9.71 0.85
N SER A 116 -3.25 10.40 1.98
CA SER A 116 -4.16 11.45 2.49
C SER A 116 -4.39 12.64 1.55
N ASP A 117 -3.51 12.88 0.58
CA ASP A 117 -3.71 13.86 -0.50
C ASP A 117 -4.81 13.45 -1.50
N SER A 118 -5.28 12.20 -1.38
CA SER A 118 -6.40 11.62 -2.10
C SER A 118 -7.62 11.39 -1.21
N ALA A 119 -7.61 11.90 0.02
CA ALA A 119 -8.76 11.85 0.93
C ALA A 119 -10.02 12.43 0.27
N ASP A 120 -11.17 11.79 0.50
CA ASP A 120 -12.48 12.19 -0.02
C ASP A 120 -12.59 12.23 -1.56
N LYS A 121 -11.60 11.70 -2.29
CA LYS A 121 -11.64 11.59 -3.75
C LYS A 121 -12.28 10.29 -4.20
N LEU A 122 -12.73 10.27 -5.46
CA LEU A 122 -13.31 9.08 -6.05
C LEU A 122 -12.22 8.06 -6.39
N TYR A 123 -12.50 6.77 -6.21
CA TYR A 123 -11.68 5.68 -6.71
C TYR A 123 -12.49 4.72 -7.56
N PHE A 124 -11.81 4.00 -8.44
CA PHE A 124 -12.39 2.93 -9.25
C PHE A 124 -11.36 1.81 -9.45
N ILE A 125 -11.74 0.56 -9.15
CA ILE A 125 -10.93 -0.65 -9.40
C ILE A 125 -11.32 -1.25 -10.76
N PHE A 126 -10.32 -1.46 -11.60
CA PHE A 126 -10.40 -2.09 -12.91
C PHE A 126 -9.78 -3.49 -12.87
N GLY A 127 -10.13 -4.30 -13.87
CA GLY A 127 -9.53 -5.61 -14.12
C GLY A 127 -8.95 -5.73 -15.54
N SER A 128 -8.00 -6.63 -15.77
CA SER A 128 -7.53 -7.05 -17.10
C SER A 128 -7.22 -8.54 -17.10
N ALA A 129 -7.70 -9.27 -18.09
CA ALA A 129 -7.39 -10.69 -18.30
C ALA A 129 -6.29 -10.88 -19.35
N SER A 130 -5.95 -9.83 -20.11
CA SER A 130 -4.95 -9.82 -21.17
C SER A 130 -3.58 -9.31 -20.72
N GLY A 131 -3.43 -9.00 -19.42
CA GLY A 131 -2.17 -8.63 -18.78
C GLY A 131 -2.00 -7.14 -18.52
N THR A 132 -0.75 -6.74 -18.29
CA THR A 132 -0.39 -5.45 -17.65
C THR A 132 0.45 -4.52 -18.52
N SER A 133 0.83 -4.94 -19.72
CA SER A 133 1.65 -4.19 -20.67
C SER A 133 1.01 -4.19 -22.06
N PRO A 134 0.84 -3.01 -22.70
CA PRO A 134 1.44 -1.71 -22.36
C PRO A 134 0.75 -0.93 -21.23
N GLY A 135 -0.42 -1.38 -20.76
CA GLY A 135 -1.25 -0.62 -19.82
C GLY A 135 -2.03 0.52 -20.52
N VAL A 136 -2.69 1.34 -19.71
CA VAL A 136 -3.47 2.52 -20.18
C VAL A 136 -3.05 3.77 -19.40
N ASN A 137 -2.98 4.91 -20.09
CA ASN A 137 -2.64 6.19 -19.48
C ASN A 137 -3.92 7.00 -19.23
N PHE A 138 -4.10 7.46 -17.99
CA PHE A 138 -5.15 8.39 -17.59
C PHE A 138 -4.52 9.68 -17.08
N ASP A 139 -4.67 10.78 -17.82
CA ASP A 139 -4.20 12.12 -17.40
C ASP A 139 -2.73 12.18 -16.97
N GLY A 140 -1.86 11.36 -17.58
CA GLY A 140 -0.44 11.26 -17.24
C GLY A 140 -0.11 10.16 -16.22
N HIS A 141 -1.11 9.50 -15.63
CA HIS A 141 -0.95 8.39 -14.69
C HIS A 141 -1.15 7.05 -15.40
N GLN A 142 -0.11 6.21 -15.42
CA GLN A 142 -0.16 4.90 -16.06
C GLN A 142 -0.82 3.88 -15.13
N LEU A 143 -1.92 3.29 -15.57
CA LEU A 143 -2.50 2.09 -14.97
C LEU A 143 -1.97 0.88 -15.73
N LEU A 144 -1.29 -0.03 -15.03
CA LEU A 144 -0.67 -1.23 -15.61
C LEU A 144 -1.70 -2.33 -15.89
N LEU A 145 -2.74 -2.02 -16.66
CA LEU A 145 -3.79 -2.93 -17.10
C LEU A 145 -4.11 -2.69 -18.57
N ASN A 146 -4.15 -3.76 -19.35
CA ASN A 146 -4.57 -3.70 -20.74
C ASN A 146 -6.10 -3.57 -20.84
N PRO A 147 -6.62 -2.62 -21.64
CA PRO A 147 -8.05 -2.57 -21.92
C PRO A 147 -8.50 -3.80 -22.71
N ASP A 148 -9.36 -4.61 -22.12
CA ASP A 148 -9.99 -5.78 -22.71
C ASP A 148 -11.46 -5.94 -22.27
N ASP A 149 -12.11 -7.03 -22.66
CA ASP A 149 -13.51 -7.28 -22.29
C ASP A 149 -13.70 -7.36 -20.77
N TYR A 150 -12.70 -7.84 -20.03
CA TYR A 150 -12.74 -7.89 -18.56
C TYR A 150 -12.61 -6.49 -17.96
N PHE A 151 -11.74 -5.64 -18.52
CA PHE A 151 -11.63 -4.22 -18.16
C PHE A 151 -12.96 -3.51 -18.30
N ILE A 152 -13.62 -3.66 -19.45
CA ILE A 152 -14.96 -3.10 -19.69
C ILE A 152 -16.00 -3.68 -18.74
N THR A 153 -15.93 -4.99 -18.45
CA THR A 153 -16.84 -5.65 -17.49
C THR A 153 -16.72 -5.04 -16.10
N THR A 154 -15.49 -4.81 -15.60
CA THR A 154 -15.29 -4.18 -14.28
C THR A 154 -15.84 -2.76 -14.20
N ILE A 155 -15.92 -2.04 -15.32
CA ILE A 155 -16.56 -0.73 -15.40
C ILE A 155 -18.07 -0.84 -15.18
N PHE A 156 -18.74 -1.68 -15.97
CA PHE A 156 -20.20 -1.76 -15.96
C PHE A 156 -20.78 -2.52 -14.77
N THR A 157 -19.99 -3.36 -14.11
CA THR A 157 -20.40 -4.16 -12.94
C THR A 157 -19.86 -3.63 -11.62
N ALA A 158 -19.28 -2.41 -11.59
CA ALA A 158 -18.82 -1.85 -10.33
C ALA A 158 -19.95 -1.71 -9.32
N ASN A 159 -19.68 -2.14 -8.09
CA ASN A 159 -20.66 -2.24 -6.99
C ASN A 159 -21.90 -3.09 -7.32
N GLN A 160 -21.81 -3.97 -8.32
CA GLN A 160 -22.81 -4.97 -8.64
C GLN A 160 -22.15 -6.35 -8.62
N TYR A 161 -22.90 -7.38 -8.21
CA TYR A 161 -22.39 -8.75 -8.19
C TYR A 161 -21.67 -9.10 -9.52
N PRO A 162 -20.45 -9.67 -9.48
CA PRO A 162 -19.73 -10.21 -8.31
C PRO A 162 -18.92 -9.19 -7.50
N TYR A 163 -18.96 -7.91 -7.86
CA TYR A 163 -18.20 -6.85 -7.21
C TYR A 163 -19.02 -6.07 -6.17
N ASN A 164 -18.34 -5.66 -5.12
CA ASN A 164 -18.90 -4.77 -4.11
C ASN A 164 -17.84 -3.78 -3.64
N ARG A 165 -18.20 -2.49 -3.59
CA ARG A 165 -17.30 -1.37 -3.27
C ARG A 165 -16.06 -1.25 -4.16
N THR A 166 -16.16 -1.63 -5.42
CA THR A 166 -15.07 -1.42 -6.40
C THR A 166 -15.05 -0.02 -7.00
N ALA A 167 -16.08 0.79 -6.75
CA ALA A 167 -16.08 2.23 -7.02
C ALA A 167 -16.65 2.99 -5.84
N GLY A 168 -16.07 4.11 -5.46
CA GLY A 168 -16.53 4.85 -4.29
C GLY A 168 -15.69 6.07 -3.98
N VAL A 169 -15.82 6.54 -2.74
CA VAL A 169 -15.05 7.66 -2.19
C VAL A 169 -14.05 7.11 -1.17
N LEU A 170 -12.81 7.59 -1.22
CA LEU A 170 -11.77 7.26 -0.26
C LEU A 170 -12.05 7.92 1.10
N ASP A 171 -11.62 7.29 2.19
CA ASP A 171 -11.73 7.86 3.53
C ASP A 171 -10.78 9.06 3.75
N GLY A 172 -10.79 9.63 4.95
CA GLY A 172 -9.94 10.77 5.32
C GLY A 172 -8.43 10.50 5.28
N CYS A 173 -8.01 9.22 5.19
CA CYS A 173 -6.62 8.82 4.99
C CYS A 173 -6.29 8.57 3.51
N GLY A 174 -7.27 8.70 2.61
CA GLY A 174 -7.14 8.33 1.20
C GLY A 174 -7.09 6.82 0.99
N CYS A 175 -7.67 6.04 1.90
CA CYS A 175 -7.76 4.59 1.80
C CYS A 175 -9.21 4.13 1.55
N GLY A 176 -9.35 2.88 1.14
CA GLY A 176 -10.63 2.27 0.81
C GLY A 176 -10.49 0.77 0.63
N TRP A 177 -11.58 0.13 0.21
CA TRP A 177 -11.56 -1.29 -0.11
C TRP A 177 -12.69 -1.67 -1.06
N GLY A 178 -12.48 -2.76 -1.79
CA GLY A 178 -13.49 -3.43 -2.62
C GLY A 178 -13.40 -4.94 -2.44
N THR A 179 -14.40 -5.65 -2.93
CA THR A 179 -14.47 -7.11 -2.88
C THR A 179 -14.93 -7.67 -4.21
N PHE A 180 -14.40 -8.83 -4.55
CA PHE A 180 -14.88 -9.71 -5.61
C PHE A 180 -15.30 -11.02 -4.98
N THR A 181 -16.57 -11.40 -5.14
CA THR A 181 -17.12 -12.62 -4.53
C THR A 181 -17.75 -13.48 -5.60
N MET A 182 -17.26 -14.72 -5.73
CA MET A 182 -17.75 -15.68 -6.71
C MET A 182 -18.08 -17.03 -6.07
N PRO A 183 -19.28 -17.60 -6.31
CA PRO A 183 -19.61 -18.97 -5.99
C PRO A 183 -18.82 -19.96 -6.86
N GLY A 184 -18.56 -21.13 -6.28
CA GLY A 184 -18.00 -22.26 -7.02
C GLY A 184 -18.95 -22.78 -8.11
N GLY A 185 -18.36 -23.36 -9.15
CA GLY A 185 -19.08 -24.02 -10.25
C GLY A 185 -19.68 -23.09 -11.30
N ILE A 186 -19.50 -21.77 -11.18
CA ILE A 186 -20.01 -20.80 -12.17
C ILE A 186 -19.02 -20.63 -13.33
N ILE A 187 -17.74 -20.51 -13.02
CA ILE A 187 -16.69 -20.34 -14.03
C ILE A 187 -16.23 -21.72 -14.54
N PRO A 188 -16.10 -21.93 -15.86
CA PRO A 188 -15.63 -23.20 -16.41
C PRO A 188 -14.28 -23.62 -15.86
N THR A 189 -14.09 -24.92 -15.60
CA THR A 189 -12.82 -25.48 -15.10
C THR A 189 -11.64 -25.25 -16.05
N THR A 190 -11.92 -25.01 -17.33
CA THR A 190 -10.92 -24.63 -18.34
C THR A 190 -10.29 -23.26 -18.11
N ALA A 191 -10.87 -22.43 -17.23
CA ALA A 191 -10.30 -21.15 -16.82
C ALA A 191 -9.19 -21.30 -15.78
N ALA A 192 -8.92 -22.51 -15.26
CA ALA A 192 -7.86 -22.72 -14.28
C ALA A 192 -6.50 -22.24 -14.82
N GLY A 193 -5.79 -21.48 -13.99
CA GLY A 193 -4.52 -20.84 -14.35
C GLY A 193 -4.66 -19.54 -15.14
N VAL A 194 -5.87 -19.11 -15.52
CA VAL A 194 -6.07 -17.76 -16.06
C VAL A 194 -5.85 -16.75 -14.94
N GLU A 195 -4.95 -15.81 -15.20
CA GLU A 195 -4.63 -14.69 -14.31
C GLU A 195 -5.49 -13.47 -14.70
N LEU A 196 -6.12 -12.87 -13.70
CA LEU A 196 -6.85 -11.61 -13.77
C LEU A 196 -6.05 -10.59 -12.95
N ASN A 197 -5.66 -9.49 -13.59
CA ASN A 197 -4.92 -8.42 -12.97
C ASN A 197 -5.85 -7.28 -12.57
N HIS A 198 -5.68 -6.71 -11.39
CA HIS A 198 -6.50 -5.60 -10.89
C HIS A 198 -5.65 -4.38 -10.54
N GLY A 199 -6.26 -3.21 -10.61
CA GLY A 199 -5.59 -1.94 -10.37
C GLY A 199 -6.64 -0.86 -10.22
N PHE A 200 -6.31 0.26 -9.59
CA PHE A 200 -7.27 1.35 -9.41
C PHE A 200 -6.70 2.70 -9.84
N VAL A 201 -7.62 3.62 -10.10
CA VAL A 201 -7.31 5.05 -10.27
C VAL A 201 -8.04 5.88 -9.24
N VAL A 202 -7.48 7.06 -8.95
CA VAL A 202 -8.14 8.10 -8.15
C VAL A 202 -8.54 9.23 -9.08
N PHE A 203 -9.81 9.61 -9.03
CA PHE A 203 -10.36 10.74 -9.76
C PHE A 203 -10.71 11.89 -8.79
N ASP A 204 -10.16 13.06 -9.10
CA ASP A 204 -10.47 14.30 -8.40
C ASP A 204 -11.58 15.03 -9.15
N SER A 205 -12.79 15.07 -8.59
CA SER A 205 -13.92 15.75 -9.22
C SER A 205 -13.77 17.27 -9.26
N GLY A 206 -12.95 17.86 -8.39
CA GLY A 206 -12.67 19.29 -8.42
C GLY A 206 -11.73 19.68 -9.55
N ALA A 207 -10.72 18.84 -9.82
CA ALA A 207 -9.81 19.00 -10.96
C ALA A 207 -10.37 18.41 -12.27
N ASN A 208 -11.42 17.59 -12.18
CA ASN A 208 -11.98 16.80 -13.29
C ASN A 208 -10.91 15.97 -14.01
N ALA A 209 -10.05 15.31 -13.23
CA ALA A 209 -8.92 14.55 -13.74
C ALA A 209 -8.57 13.35 -12.85
N VAL A 210 -7.99 12.31 -13.45
CA VAL A 210 -7.27 11.27 -12.72
C VAL A 210 -6.01 11.86 -12.13
N THR A 211 -5.76 11.57 -10.85
CA THR A 211 -4.62 12.13 -10.10
C THR A 211 -3.66 11.08 -9.58
N LYS A 212 -4.04 9.80 -9.58
CA LYS A 212 -3.20 8.65 -9.21
C LYS A 212 -3.66 7.36 -9.88
N SER A 213 -2.72 6.43 -10.02
CA SER A 213 -2.94 5.03 -10.38
C SER A 213 -2.16 4.11 -9.42
N SER A 214 -2.56 2.84 -9.35
CA SER A 214 -1.90 1.82 -8.52
C SER A 214 -0.95 0.91 -9.31
N ASN A 215 -0.25 0.05 -8.58
CA ASN A 215 0.30 -1.20 -9.10
C ASN A 215 -0.80 -2.11 -9.67
N SER A 216 -0.40 -3.12 -10.44
CA SER A 216 -1.23 -4.28 -10.74
C SER A 216 -1.19 -5.26 -9.57
N GLU A 217 -2.32 -5.90 -9.28
CA GLU A 217 -2.52 -6.93 -8.27
C GLU A 217 -3.13 -8.18 -8.95
N PRO A 218 -2.38 -9.29 -9.05
CA PRO A 218 -2.85 -10.49 -9.76
C PRO A 218 -3.76 -11.35 -8.89
N MET A 219 -4.71 -12.01 -9.54
CA MET A 219 -5.58 -13.04 -8.98
C MET A 219 -5.73 -14.18 -10.00
N THR A 220 -5.61 -15.43 -9.59
CA THR A 220 -5.65 -16.60 -10.48
C THR A 220 -6.81 -17.52 -10.14
N TRP A 221 -7.44 -18.09 -11.17
CA TRP A 221 -8.40 -19.17 -10.98
C TRP A 221 -7.70 -20.49 -10.64
N GLN A 222 -8.08 -21.13 -9.54
CA GLN A 222 -7.57 -22.42 -9.12
C GLN A 222 -8.64 -23.53 -9.18
N PHE A 223 -8.22 -24.79 -9.14
CA PHE A 223 -9.16 -25.92 -9.05
C PHE A 223 -9.83 -26.00 -7.67
#